data_AF-A0A6M3LA27-F1
#
_entry.id   AF-A0A6M3LA27-F1
#
_cell.length_a   1.000
_cell.length_b   1.000
_cell.length_c   1.000
_cell.angle_alpha   90.00
_cell.angle_beta   90.00
_cell.angle_gamma   90.00
#
_symmetry.space_group_name_H-M   'P 1'
#
loop_
_entity.id
_entity.type
_entity.pdbx_description
1 polymer ?
#
loop_
_entity_poly.entity_id
_entity_poly.type
_entity_poly.pdbx_seq_one_letter_code
_entity_poly.pdbx_strand_id
1 'polypeptide(L)'
;KFTETGLPSTDADVLESIDDPVIKDILKYRDLNKDKTTYMDNYVTGSKVDGRIHAEFKQTSTATGRLSCANPNLQNVPRDGDMRKLFIAAEGKKLVVLDYKQLEFIVLAAITQDPVILKLLNEGYDFHTMTSMITGKSRTDIKPANFATIYGAQAWTISRELGITTNEAKDLQNLIFTKMPGIKQYIDHQRQVAREERKVINFFGRTRRLDAMYAPDWRVKQEGEREAINTPIQGAAGEVVKLAMIDLHYKFSAPLLLQVHDELLFEVAEKDALEYAHWLKDYVPIITEINGICFPVSVGIGKNWYEAKKNEIQ
;
A
#
# COMPACT_ATOMS: atom_id res chain seq x y z
N LYS A 1 -6.32 22.86 -15.76
CA LYS A 1 -5.39 22.60 -14.63
C LYS A 1 -4.05 23.24 -14.98
N PHE A 2 -3.40 23.96 -14.06
CA PHE A 2 -2.11 24.62 -14.29
C PHE A 2 -1.04 24.02 -13.38
N THR A 3 0.21 24.04 -13.82
CA THR A 3 1.38 23.63 -13.02
C THR A 3 1.74 24.71 -11.99
N GLU A 4 2.64 24.39 -11.06
CA GLU A 4 3.20 25.38 -10.11
C GLU A 4 3.89 26.56 -10.82
N THR A 5 4.44 26.30 -12.01
CA THR A 5 5.03 27.31 -12.90
C THR A 5 4.01 28.12 -13.72
N GLY A 6 2.70 27.87 -13.55
CA GLY A 6 1.63 28.58 -14.23
C GLY A 6 1.34 28.14 -15.67
N LEU A 7 2.02 27.12 -16.18
CA LEU A 7 1.78 26.59 -17.53
C LEU A 7 0.56 25.65 -17.53
N PRO A 8 -0.15 25.49 -18.67
CA PRO A 8 -1.16 24.47 -18.80
C PRO A 8 -0.58 23.09 -18.49
N SER A 9 -1.20 22.37 -17.56
CA SER A 9 -0.79 21.01 -17.24
C SER A 9 -1.06 20.10 -18.44
N THR A 10 -0.11 19.21 -18.70
CA THR A 10 -0.28 18.12 -19.67
C THR A 10 -0.36 16.78 -18.95
N ASP A 11 -0.79 16.73 -17.69
CA ASP A 11 -0.97 15.47 -16.97
C ASP A 11 -1.99 14.55 -17.66
N ALA A 12 -1.91 13.25 -17.40
CA ALA A 12 -2.78 12.26 -18.04
C ALA A 12 -4.28 12.59 -17.89
N ASP A 13 -4.71 13.00 -16.69
CA ASP A 13 -6.11 13.39 -16.42
C ASP A 13 -6.56 14.61 -17.23
N VAL A 14 -5.65 15.53 -17.54
CA VAL A 14 -5.95 16.70 -18.38
C VAL A 14 -6.00 16.29 -19.85
N LEU A 15 -5.02 15.51 -20.31
CA LEU A 15 -4.95 15.05 -21.69
C LEU A 15 -6.17 14.20 -22.05
N GLU A 16 -6.60 13.29 -21.18
CA GLU A 16 -7.79 12.44 -21.38
C GLU A 16 -9.10 13.23 -21.50
N SER A 17 -9.14 14.49 -21.03
CA SER A 17 -10.31 15.37 -21.18
C SER A 17 -10.37 16.10 -22.53
N ILE A 18 -9.33 15.97 -23.36
CA ILE A 18 -9.22 16.62 -24.67
C ILE A 18 -9.66 15.65 -25.76
N ASP A 19 -10.67 16.03 -26.53
CA ASP A 19 -11.17 15.26 -27.67
C ASP A 19 -10.33 15.53 -28.93
N ASP A 20 -9.12 14.94 -28.98
CA ASP A 20 -8.23 14.97 -30.15
C ASP A 20 -7.53 13.61 -30.34
N PRO A 21 -7.53 13.02 -31.56
CA PRO A 21 -6.86 11.74 -31.83
C PRO A 21 -5.38 11.68 -31.42
N VAL A 22 -4.65 12.80 -31.47
CA VAL A 22 -3.23 12.86 -31.13
C VAL A 22 -2.97 12.52 -29.66
N ILE A 23 -3.95 12.75 -28.79
CA ILE A 23 -3.85 12.51 -27.35
C ILE A 23 -3.53 11.04 -27.06
N LYS A 24 -4.17 10.12 -27.80
CA LYS A 24 -3.94 8.68 -27.64
C LYS A 24 -2.50 8.29 -27.94
N ASP A 25 -1.91 8.87 -28.98
CA ASP A 25 -0.52 8.62 -29.35
C ASP A 25 0.46 9.24 -28.36
N ILE A 26 0.17 10.45 -27.85
CA ILE A 26 0.97 11.10 -26.81
C ILE A 26 0.99 10.27 -25.52
N LEU A 27 -0.17 9.80 -25.06
CA LEU A 27 -0.26 8.98 -23.85
C LEU A 27 0.50 7.66 -24.03
N LYS A 28 0.31 6.97 -25.16
CA LYS A 28 1.05 5.75 -25.49
C LYS A 28 2.56 5.98 -25.55
N TYR A 29 3.01 7.07 -26.17
CA TYR A 29 4.44 7.42 -26.19
C TYR A 29 4.98 7.65 -24.78
N ARG A 30 4.24 8.35 -23.91
CA ARG A 30 4.66 8.60 -22.53
C ARG A 30 4.79 7.33 -21.71
N ASP A 31 3.86 6.40 -21.86
CA ASP A 31 3.93 5.10 -21.18
C ASP A 31 5.16 4.32 -21.64
N LEU A 32 5.37 4.19 -22.95
CA LEU A 32 6.54 3.49 -23.51
C LEU A 32 7.87 4.17 -23.14
N ASN A 33 7.90 5.50 -23.17
CA ASN A 33 9.09 6.26 -22.81
C ASN A 33 9.40 6.14 -21.32
N LYS A 34 8.37 6.14 -20.45
CA LYS A 34 8.53 5.87 -19.03
C LYS A 34 9.05 4.47 -18.79
N ASP A 35 8.49 3.47 -19.49
CA ASP A 35 8.94 2.09 -19.43
C ASP A 35 10.42 1.93 -19.77
N LYS A 36 10.86 2.56 -20.87
CA LYS A 36 12.26 2.56 -21.26
C LYS A 36 13.14 3.28 -20.25
N THR A 37 12.85 4.56 -19.97
CA THR A 37 13.78 5.46 -19.27
C THR A 37 13.75 5.29 -17.75
N THR A 38 12.58 5.06 -17.17
CA THR A 38 12.40 4.93 -15.72
C THR A 38 12.72 3.51 -15.25
N TYR A 39 12.42 2.49 -16.06
CA TYR A 39 12.57 1.08 -15.66
C TYR A 39 13.73 0.42 -16.38
N MET A 40 13.63 0.17 -17.70
CA MET A 40 14.60 -0.68 -18.42
C MET A 40 16.04 -0.14 -18.33
N ASP A 41 16.26 1.13 -18.69
CA ASP A 41 17.59 1.74 -18.68
C ASP A 41 18.21 1.73 -17.25
N ASN A 42 17.38 1.97 -16.23
CA ASN A 42 17.80 1.94 -14.83
C ASN A 42 18.11 0.52 -14.34
N TYR A 43 17.37 -0.49 -14.77
CA TYR A 43 17.61 -1.88 -14.42
C TYR A 43 18.87 -2.43 -15.08
N VAL A 44 19.11 -2.08 -16.34
CA VAL A 44 20.36 -2.42 -17.04
C VAL A 44 21.56 -1.77 -16.33
N THR A 45 21.46 -0.49 -15.99
CA THR A 45 22.54 0.23 -15.28
C THR A 45 22.75 -0.31 -13.85
N GLY A 46 21.67 -0.73 -13.19
CA GLY A 46 21.70 -1.32 -11.85
C GLY A 46 22.10 -2.80 -11.81
N SER A 47 22.25 -3.45 -12.97
CA SER A 47 22.71 -4.83 -13.06
C SER A 47 24.22 -4.90 -12.80
N LYS A 48 24.65 -5.84 -11.96
CA LYS A 48 26.07 -6.12 -11.72
C LYS A 48 26.59 -7.21 -12.65
N VAL A 49 27.90 -7.43 -12.59
CA VAL A 49 28.63 -8.48 -13.33
C VAL A 49 28.19 -9.91 -13.00
N ASP A 50 27.47 -10.13 -11.89
CA ASP A 50 26.91 -11.43 -11.52
C ASP A 50 25.57 -11.74 -12.23
N GLY A 51 25.12 -10.86 -13.12
CA GLY A 51 23.87 -11.02 -13.85
C GLY A 51 22.61 -10.75 -13.00
N ARG A 52 22.77 -10.12 -11.83
CA ARG A 52 21.65 -9.75 -10.94
C ARG A 52 21.56 -8.23 -10.78
N ILE A 53 20.36 -7.75 -10.48
CA ILE A 53 20.11 -6.36 -10.10
C ILE A 53 20.24 -6.23 -8.58
N HIS A 54 21.03 -5.26 -8.13
CA HIS A 54 21.28 -5.02 -6.70
C HIS A 54 20.76 -3.64 -6.33
N ALA A 55 19.62 -3.59 -5.63
CA ALA A 55 19.06 -2.34 -5.16
C ALA A 55 19.52 -1.99 -3.73
N GLU A 56 19.45 -0.71 -3.40
CA GLU A 56 19.76 -0.16 -2.09
C GLU A 56 18.47 0.08 -1.29
N PHE A 57 18.32 -0.61 -0.16
CA PHE A 57 17.22 -0.38 0.78
C PHE A 57 17.66 0.59 1.89
N LYS A 58 17.01 1.77 1.94
CA LYS A 58 17.27 2.82 2.93
C LYS A 58 16.28 2.69 4.08
N GLN A 59 16.82 2.58 5.30
CA GLN A 59 16.01 2.37 6.50
C GLN A 59 15.51 3.67 7.15
N THR A 60 16.19 4.79 6.91
CA THR A 60 15.97 6.08 7.60
C THR A 60 15.54 7.21 6.67
N SER A 61 14.94 6.89 5.52
CA SER A 61 14.57 7.86 4.48
C SER A 61 13.11 8.31 4.52
N THR A 62 12.22 7.56 5.17
CA THR A 62 10.78 7.84 5.17
C THR A 62 10.29 8.32 6.53
N ALA A 63 9.35 9.27 6.54
CA ALA A 63 8.77 9.81 7.77
C ALA A 63 7.91 8.80 8.55
N THR A 64 7.34 7.80 7.87
CA THR A 64 6.51 6.74 8.47
C THR A 64 7.32 5.56 8.97
N GLY A 65 8.62 5.50 8.66
CA GLY A 65 9.49 4.39 9.04
C GLY A 65 9.44 3.18 8.11
N ARG A 66 8.82 3.28 6.93
CA ARG A 66 8.95 2.29 5.85
C ARG A 66 10.37 2.27 5.27
N LEU A 67 10.78 1.13 4.70
CA LEU A 67 11.96 1.09 3.85
C LEU A 67 11.67 1.83 2.54
N SER A 68 12.68 2.50 1.98
CA SER A 68 12.64 2.96 0.58
C SER A 68 13.71 2.25 -0.24
N CYS A 69 13.46 2.07 -1.53
CA CYS A 69 14.40 1.46 -2.46
C CYS A 69 14.97 2.47 -3.47
N ALA A 70 16.27 2.39 -3.75
CA ALA A 70 16.97 3.23 -4.71
C ALA A 70 18.06 2.45 -5.44
N ASN A 71 18.57 3.00 -6.55
CA ASN A 71 19.76 2.53 -7.26
C ASN A 71 19.77 1.03 -7.65
N PRO A 72 18.76 0.49 -8.38
CA PRO A 72 17.55 1.14 -8.88
C PRO A 72 16.35 0.95 -7.92
N ASN A 73 15.30 1.76 -8.07
CA ASN A 73 14.09 1.61 -7.24
C ASN A 73 13.24 0.42 -7.72
N LEU A 74 13.35 -0.71 -7.02
CA LEU A 74 12.58 -1.94 -7.25
C LEU A 74 11.26 -2.00 -6.48
N GLN A 75 10.91 -0.98 -5.68
CA GLN A 75 9.58 -0.91 -5.06
C GLN A 75 8.53 -0.35 -6.01
N ASN A 76 8.94 0.41 -7.03
CA ASN A 76 8.05 1.05 -8.00
C ASN A 76 7.93 0.30 -9.34
N VAL A 77 8.27 -0.99 -9.38
CA VAL A 77 8.07 -1.81 -10.60
C VAL A 77 6.56 -1.89 -10.90
N PRO A 78 6.11 -1.52 -12.12
CA PRO A 78 4.70 -1.57 -12.48
C PRO A 78 4.05 -2.91 -12.16
N ARG A 79 2.87 -2.87 -11.54
CA ARG A 79 2.10 -4.08 -11.20
C ARG A 79 1.48 -4.71 -12.45
N ASP A 80 0.99 -3.86 -13.35
CA ASP A 80 0.39 -4.23 -14.62
C ASP A 80 1.44 -4.20 -15.75
N GLY A 81 1.28 -5.09 -16.73
CA GLY A 81 2.16 -5.19 -17.88
C GLY A 81 3.32 -6.17 -17.74
N ASP A 82 4.32 -6.02 -18.60
CA ASP A 82 5.38 -7.01 -18.80
C ASP A 82 6.63 -6.77 -17.93
N MET A 83 6.73 -5.64 -17.22
CA MET A 83 7.93 -5.30 -16.44
C MET A 83 8.26 -6.33 -15.36
N ARG A 84 7.25 -6.81 -14.61
CA ARG A 84 7.45 -7.87 -13.61
C ARG A 84 7.83 -9.22 -14.22
N LYS A 85 7.61 -9.45 -15.52
CA LYS A 85 8.05 -10.69 -16.19
C LYS A 85 9.56 -10.73 -16.42
N LEU A 86 10.23 -9.56 -16.41
CA LEU A 86 11.68 -9.45 -16.59
C LEU A 86 12.46 -9.92 -15.36
N PHE A 87 11.83 -9.99 -14.19
CA PHE A 87 12.43 -10.46 -12.95
C PHE A 87 12.22 -11.96 -12.80
N ILE A 88 13.23 -12.74 -13.18
CA ILE A 88 13.20 -14.20 -13.22
C ILE A 88 13.96 -14.81 -12.04
N ALA A 89 13.56 -16.02 -11.62
CA ALA A 89 14.39 -16.85 -10.76
C ALA A 89 15.60 -17.39 -11.54
N ALA A 90 16.70 -17.67 -10.82
CA ALA A 90 17.81 -18.44 -11.37
C ALA A 90 17.38 -19.85 -11.82
N GLU A 91 18.19 -20.49 -12.65
CA GLU A 91 17.97 -21.86 -13.10
C GLU A 91 17.85 -22.83 -11.90
N GLY A 92 16.90 -23.77 -11.98
CA GLY A 92 16.58 -24.72 -10.90
C GLY A 92 15.88 -24.10 -9.68
N LYS A 93 15.48 -22.83 -9.76
CA LYS A 93 14.78 -22.11 -8.68
C LYS A 93 13.43 -21.55 -9.11
N LYS A 94 12.64 -21.13 -8.11
CA LYS A 94 11.39 -20.37 -8.27
C LYS A 94 11.41 -19.12 -7.42
N LEU A 95 10.63 -18.14 -7.87
CA LEU A 95 10.24 -17.02 -7.02
C LEU A 95 9.00 -17.41 -6.23
N VAL A 96 9.02 -17.14 -4.93
CA VAL A 96 7.87 -17.23 -4.03
C VAL A 96 7.55 -15.82 -3.56
N VAL A 97 6.33 -15.36 -3.81
CA VAL A 97 5.86 -14.05 -3.36
C VAL A 97 4.89 -14.25 -2.23
N LEU A 98 5.11 -13.55 -1.12
CA LEU A 98 4.15 -13.35 -0.05
C LEU A 98 3.63 -11.91 -0.09
N ASP A 99 2.33 -11.70 0.08
CA ASP A 99 1.69 -10.38 0.12
C ASP A 99 0.64 -10.33 1.23
N TYR A 100 0.69 -9.34 2.11
CA TYR A 100 -0.29 -9.18 3.18
C TYR A 100 -1.66 -8.74 2.64
N LYS A 101 -2.72 -9.45 3.02
CA LYS A 101 -4.08 -9.13 2.58
C LYS A 101 -4.60 -7.90 3.33
N GLN A 102 -4.64 -6.74 2.68
CA GLN A 102 -5.17 -5.49 3.26
C GLN A 102 -4.46 -5.04 4.54
N LEU A 103 -3.12 -5.09 4.54
CA LEU A 103 -2.28 -4.82 5.70
C LEU A 103 -2.71 -3.60 6.53
N GLU A 104 -2.87 -2.44 5.88
CA GLU A 104 -3.23 -1.20 6.58
C GLU A 104 -4.64 -1.24 7.20
N PHE A 105 -5.60 -1.93 6.57
CA PHE A 105 -6.94 -2.07 7.14
C PHE A 105 -6.94 -3.00 8.35
N ILE A 106 -6.17 -4.09 8.32
CA ILE A 106 -6.03 -4.97 9.49
C ILE A 106 -5.33 -4.22 10.62
N VAL A 107 -4.31 -3.40 10.34
CA VAL A 107 -3.72 -2.51 11.34
C VAL A 107 -4.78 -1.59 11.95
N LEU A 108 -5.62 -0.95 11.12
CA LEU A 108 -6.72 -0.11 11.62
C LEU A 108 -7.67 -0.91 12.50
N ALA A 109 -8.08 -2.12 12.09
CA ALA A 109 -8.94 -3.00 12.86
C ALA A 109 -8.31 -3.36 14.22
N ALA A 110 -7.03 -3.71 14.21
CA ALA A 110 -6.26 -4.08 15.40
C ALA A 110 -6.10 -2.90 16.38
N ILE A 111 -5.94 -1.67 15.88
CA ILE A 111 -5.82 -0.46 16.72
C ILE A 111 -7.19 -0.03 17.25
N THR A 112 -8.23 -0.04 16.41
CA THR A 112 -9.57 0.46 16.77
C THR A 112 -10.39 -0.53 17.57
N GLN A 113 -10.11 -1.84 17.43
CA GLN A 113 -10.88 -2.92 18.05
C GLN A 113 -12.39 -2.79 17.80
N ASP A 114 -12.78 -2.23 16.65
CA ASP A 114 -14.18 -2.02 16.30
C ASP A 114 -14.89 -3.38 16.14
N PRO A 115 -15.94 -3.67 16.94
CA PRO A 115 -16.55 -5.00 16.98
C PRO A 115 -17.18 -5.41 15.66
N VAL A 116 -17.64 -4.45 14.84
CA VAL A 116 -18.22 -4.75 13.51
C VAL A 116 -17.11 -5.13 12.55
N ILE A 117 -15.99 -4.39 12.54
CA ILE A 117 -14.84 -4.72 11.71
C ILE A 117 -14.26 -6.08 12.10
N LEU A 118 -14.05 -6.30 13.40
CA LEU A 118 -13.49 -7.55 13.91
C LEU A 118 -14.37 -8.76 13.55
N LYS A 119 -15.69 -8.64 13.71
CA LYS A 119 -16.63 -9.69 13.32
C LYS A 119 -16.50 -10.02 11.83
N LEU A 120 -16.54 -9.02 10.97
CA LEU A 120 -16.53 -9.23 9.52
C LEU A 120 -15.17 -9.74 9.01
N LEU A 121 -14.06 -9.32 9.63
CA LEU A 121 -12.73 -9.87 9.35
C LEU A 121 -12.66 -11.37 9.70
N ASN A 122 -13.22 -11.78 10.85
CA ASN A 122 -13.27 -13.18 11.26
C ASN A 122 -14.16 -14.03 10.34
N GLU A 123 -15.15 -13.43 9.69
CA GLU A 123 -15.98 -14.07 8.66
C GLU A 123 -15.28 -14.11 7.28
N GLY A 124 -14.05 -13.58 7.17
CA GLY A 124 -13.26 -13.59 5.94
C GLY A 124 -13.59 -12.46 4.95
N TYR A 125 -14.37 -11.47 5.35
CA TYR A 125 -14.71 -10.34 4.49
C TYR A 125 -13.57 -9.32 4.38
N ASP A 126 -13.41 -8.75 3.18
CA ASP A 126 -12.53 -7.61 2.94
C ASP A 126 -13.26 -6.28 3.15
N PHE A 127 -12.53 -5.20 3.45
CA PHE A 127 -13.11 -3.89 3.76
C PHE A 127 -14.06 -3.38 2.67
N HIS A 128 -13.71 -3.56 1.40
CA HIS A 128 -14.55 -3.12 0.29
C HIS A 128 -15.84 -3.94 0.20
N THR A 129 -15.75 -5.24 0.49
CA THR A 129 -16.93 -6.11 0.59
C THR A 129 -17.82 -5.70 1.77
N MET A 130 -17.24 -5.41 2.94
CA MET A 130 -18.00 -4.91 4.10
C MET A 130 -18.76 -3.62 3.79
N THR A 131 -18.08 -2.63 3.22
CA THR A 131 -18.72 -1.35 2.88
C THR A 131 -19.71 -1.48 1.74
N SER A 132 -19.46 -2.38 0.77
CA SER A 132 -20.41 -2.68 -0.31
C SER A 132 -21.73 -3.22 0.28
N MET A 133 -21.66 -4.16 1.21
CA MET A 133 -22.85 -4.70 1.92
C MET A 133 -23.58 -3.64 2.73
N ILE A 134 -22.85 -2.75 3.41
CA ILE A 134 -23.43 -1.68 4.23
C ILE A 134 -24.12 -0.62 3.38
N THR A 135 -23.52 -0.26 2.25
CA THR A 135 -23.93 0.89 1.42
C THR A 135 -24.85 0.49 0.27
N GLY A 136 -24.91 -0.79 -0.08
CA GLY A 136 -25.60 -1.30 -1.27
C GLY A 136 -24.91 -0.95 -2.59
N LYS A 137 -23.74 -0.31 -2.56
CA LYS A 137 -22.94 0.03 -3.75
C LYS A 137 -22.03 -1.12 -4.14
N SER A 138 -21.67 -1.22 -5.43
CA SER A 138 -20.73 -2.24 -5.87
C SER A 138 -19.35 -2.07 -5.23
N ARG A 139 -18.61 -3.17 -5.08
CA ARG A 139 -17.25 -3.16 -4.53
C ARG A 139 -16.30 -2.25 -5.31
N THR A 140 -16.45 -2.20 -6.63
CA THR A 140 -15.65 -1.36 -7.53
C THR A 140 -15.90 0.12 -7.29
N ASP A 141 -17.16 0.50 -7.10
CA ASP A 141 -17.56 1.90 -6.92
C ASP A 141 -17.15 2.41 -5.54
N ILE A 142 -17.21 1.57 -4.50
CA ILE A 142 -16.92 2.02 -3.12
C ILE A 142 -15.42 2.04 -2.80
N LYS A 143 -14.59 1.32 -3.57
CA LYS A 143 -13.16 1.17 -3.32
C LYS A 143 -12.42 2.51 -3.16
N PRO A 144 -12.57 3.51 -4.06
CA PRO A 144 -11.93 4.82 -3.88
C PRO A 144 -12.37 5.50 -2.58
N ALA A 145 -13.69 5.54 -2.34
CA ALA A 145 -14.29 6.14 -1.15
C ALA A 145 -13.76 5.55 0.15
N ASN A 146 -13.57 4.24 0.17
CA ASN A 146 -13.06 3.49 1.31
C ASN A 146 -11.65 3.92 1.70
N PHE A 147 -10.73 3.96 0.73
CA PHE A 147 -9.38 4.43 0.96
C PHE A 147 -9.40 5.88 1.44
N ALA A 148 -10.13 6.75 0.75
CA ALA A 148 -10.28 8.15 1.13
C ALA A 148 -10.84 8.29 2.58
N THR A 149 -11.83 7.47 2.95
CA THR A 149 -12.47 7.53 4.26
C THR A 149 -11.55 7.08 5.40
N ILE A 150 -10.82 5.96 5.23
CA ILE A 150 -9.85 5.49 6.24
C ILE A 150 -8.75 6.54 6.48
N TYR A 151 -8.35 7.24 5.43
CA TYR A 151 -7.31 8.27 5.51
C TYR A 151 -7.84 9.68 5.86
N GLY A 152 -9.09 9.78 6.33
CA GLY A 152 -9.65 11.04 6.83
C GLY A 152 -9.90 12.10 5.75
N ALA A 153 -10.11 11.68 4.50
CA ALA A 153 -10.50 12.58 3.43
C ALA A 153 -11.84 13.26 3.73
N GLN A 154 -11.99 14.47 3.19
CA GLN A 154 -13.21 15.25 3.33
C GLN A 154 -14.26 14.77 2.32
N ALA A 155 -15.54 14.99 2.61
CA ALA A 155 -16.65 14.62 1.72
C ALA A 155 -16.47 15.15 0.28
N TRP A 156 -15.88 16.33 0.10
CA TRP A 156 -15.56 16.87 -1.24
C TRP A 156 -14.55 16.02 -2.03
N THR A 157 -13.54 15.46 -1.36
CA THR A 157 -12.57 14.57 -2.01
C THR A 157 -13.26 13.28 -2.46
N ILE A 158 -14.05 12.69 -1.56
CA ILE A 158 -14.83 11.48 -1.83
C ILE A 158 -15.83 11.72 -2.98
N SER A 159 -16.51 12.87 -2.99
CA SER A 159 -17.48 13.21 -4.03
C SER A 159 -16.85 13.29 -5.41
N ARG A 160 -15.64 13.85 -5.50
CA ARG A 160 -14.87 13.92 -6.76
C ARG A 160 -14.41 12.55 -7.23
N GLU A 161 -13.94 11.69 -6.32
CA GLU A 161 -13.49 10.33 -6.67
C GLU A 161 -14.64 9.44 -7.15
N LEU A 162 -15.83 9.64 -6.61
CA LEU A 162 -17.03 8.85 -6.93
C LEU A 162 -17.91 9.45 -8.02
N GLY A 163 -17.66 10.70 -8.44
CA GLY A 163 -18.55 11.40 -9.36
C GLY A 163 -19.96 11.65 -8.80
N ILE A 164 -20.08 11.81 -7.48
CA ILE A 164 -21.37 12.08 -6.78
C ILE A 164 -21.39 13.48 -6.20
N THR A 165 -22.52 13.93 -5.67
CA THR A 165 -22.63 15.21 -4.98
C THR A 165 -21.91 15.18 -3.63
N THR A 166 -21.47 16.35 -3.14
CA THR A 166 -20.84 16.47 -1.80
C THR A 166 -21.77 16.01 -0.68
N ASN A 167 -23.09 16.20 -0.82
CA ASN A 167 -24.07 15.75 0.16
C ASN A 167 -24.16 14.22 0.18
N GLU A 168 -24.25 13.57 -0.98
CA GLU A 168 -24.26 12.10 -1.05
C GLU A 168 -22.96 11.50 -0.49
N ALA A 169 -21.81 12.14 -0.75
CA ALA A 169 -20.54 11.71 -0.17
C ALA A 169 -20.52 11.85 1.37
N LYS A 170 -21.13 12.91 1.90
CA LYS A 170 -21.27 13.12 3.34
C LYS A 170 -22.18 12.07 3.97
N ASP A 171 -23.31 11.78 3.33
CA ASP A 171 -24.25 10.75 3.79
C ASP A 171 -23.61 9.36 3.78
N LEU A 172 -22.84 9.06 2.73
CA LEU A 172 -22.05 7.83 2.62
C LEU A 172 -21.02 7.71 3.75
N GLN A 173 -20.25 8.77 4.00
CA GLN A 173 -19.25 8.81 5.07
C GLN A 173 -19.93 8.65 6.45
N ASN A 174 -21.06 9.33 6.68
CA ASN A 174 -21.83 9.20 7.91
C ASN A 174 -22.37 7.79 8.11
N LEU A 175 -22.84 7.13 7.05
CA LEU A 175 -23.30 5.74 7.11
C LEU A 175 -22.15 4.80 7.51
N ILE A 176 -20.98 4.94 6.88
CA ILE A 176 -19.77 4.18 7.20
C ILE A 176 -19.41 4.38 8.68
N PHE A 177 -19.33 5.62 9.16
CA PHE A 177 -19.00 5.92 10.55
C PHE A 177 -20.06 5.46 11.55
N THR A 178 -21.33 5.45 11.16
CA THR A 178 -22.41 4.93 12.02
C THR A 178 -22.30 3.42 12.18
N LYS A 179 -21.88 2.71 11.13
CA LYS A 179 -21.76 1.25 11.13
C LYS A 179 -20.41 0.76 11.67
N MET A 180 -19.37 1.56 11.56
CA MET A 180 -18.01 1.28 12.05
C MET A 180 -17.50 2.48 12.88
N PRO A 181 -18.07 2.69 14.08
CA PRO A 181 -17.80 3.88 14.90
C PRO A 181 -16.34 4.01 15.34
N GLY A 182 -15.59 2.90 15.46
CA GLY A 182 -14.18 2.90 15.83
C GLY A 182 -13.30 3.66 14.83
N ILE A 183 -13.66 3.65 13.54
CA ILE A 183 -12.96 4.44 12.51
C ILE A 183 -13.10 5.94 12.80
N LYS A 184 -14.32 6.40 13.09
CA LYS A 184 -14.58 7.81 13.37
C LYS A 184 -13.87 8.25 14.65
N GLN A 185 -13.99 7.45 15.71
CA GLN A 185 -13.33 7.71 16.99
C GLN A 185 -11.81 7.84 16.82
N TYR A 186 -11.20 6.93 16.05
CA TYR A 186 -9.78 7.00 15.73
C TYR A 186 -9.41 8.29 14.97
N ILE A 187 -10.17 8.64 13.92
CA ILE A 187 -9.90 9.85 13.13
C ILE A 187 -10.01 11.11 13.99
N ASP A 188 -11.07 11.23 14.79
CA ASP A 188 -11.28 12.38 15.67
C ASP A 188 -10.16 12.48 16.72
N HIS A 189 -9.78 11.34 17.32
CA HIS A 189 -8.69 11.27 18.28
C HIS A 189 -7.35 11.68 17.66
N GLN A 190 -6.99 11.15 16.49
CA GLN A 190 -5.73 11.53 15.83
C GLN A 190 -5.69 13.02 15.46
N ARG A 191 -6.82 13.61 15.05
CA ARG A 191 -6.91 15.06 14.82
C ARG A 191 -6.70 15.87 16.10
N GLN A 192 -7.26 15.41 17.21
CA GLN A 192 -7.05 16.04 18.52
C GLN A 192 -5.57 15.97 18.92
N VAL A 193 -4.96 14.79 18.86
CA VAL A 193 -3.53 14.56 19.13
C VAL A 193 -2.65 15.43 18.24
N ALA A 194 -2.96 15.56 16.95
CA ALA A 194 -2.22 16.42 16.02
C ALA A 194 -2.22 17.89 16.47
N ARG A 195 -3.35 18.39 16.97
CA ARG A 195 -3.53 19.79 17.39
C ARG A 195 -2.85 20.08 18.72
N GLU A 196 -2.96 19.15 19.67
CA GLU A 196 -2.44 19.29 21.03
C GLU A 196 -0.94 18.98 21.10
N GLU A 197 -0.53 17.82 20.56
CA GLU A 197 0.82 17.28 20.71
C GLU A 197 1.73 17.56 19.50
N ARG A 198 1.15 17.80 18.31
CA ARG A 198 1.87 18.03 17.04
C ARG A 198 2.85 16.92 16.68
N LYS A 199 2.59 15.72 17.19
CA LYS A 199 3.29 14.48 16.90
C LYS A 199 2.29 13.35 17.04
N VAL A 200 2.56 12.25 16.36
CA VAL A 200 1.80 11.01 16.49
C VAL A 200 2.74 9.85 16.78
N ILE A 201 2.21 8.85 17.48
CA ILE A 201 2.93 7.65 17.88
C ILE A 201 2.15 6.45 17.35
N ASN A 202 2.82 5.51 16.69
CA ASN A 202 2.17 4.29 16.21
C ASN A 202 2.09 3.22 17.31
N PHE A 203 1.47 2.09 16.99
CA PHE A 203 1.28 0.98 17.93
C PHE A 203 2.58 0.50 18.61
N PHE A 204 3.69 0.43 17.87
CA PHE A 204 4.97 -0.04 18.40
C PHE A 204 5.85 1.09 19.00
N GLY A 205 5.32 2.31 19.13
CA GLY A 205 6.02 3.42 19.78
C GLY A 205 6.84 4.32 18.85
N ARG A 206 6.83 4.11 17.53
CA ARG A 206 7.48 5.03 16.57
C ARG A 206 6.77 6.37 16.58
N THR A 207 7.55 7.43 16.80
CA THR A 207 7.06 8.81 16.83
C THR A 207 7.35 9.52 15.51
N ARG A 208 6.36 10.27 14.98
CA ARG A 208 6.54 11.23 13.88
C ARG A 208 6.09 12.61 14.34
N ARG A 209 6.94 13.62 14.16
CA ARG A 209 6.57 15.03 14.32
C ARG A 209 5.76 15.51 13.11
N LEU A 210 4.75 16.34 13.37
CA LEU A 210 3.86 16.89 12.35
C LEU A 210 4.16 18.37 12.17
N ASP A 211 5.21 18.68 11.41
CA ASP A 211 5.68 20.07 11.22
C ASP A 211 4.61 20.95 10.56
N ALA A 212 3.74 20.36 9.73
CA ALA A 212 2.60 21.01 9.12
C ALA A 212 1.63 21.64 10.15
N MET A 213 1.56 21.11 11.38
CA MET A 213 0.70 21.65 12.44
C MET A 213 1.20 22.98 13.00
N TYR A 214 2.45 23.36 12.72
CA TYR A 214 3.02 24.67 13.10
C TYR A 214 2.79 25.75 12.04
N ALA A 215 2.43 25.38 10.81
CA ALA A 215 2.25 26.33 9.72
C ALA A 215 1.06 27.28 9.99
N PRO A 216 1.13 28.55 9.58
CA PRO A 216 -0.01 29.48 9.72
C PRO A 216 -1.14 29.18 8.72
N ASP A 217 -0.81 28.61 7.55
CA ASP A 217 -1.79 28.28 6.51
C ASP A 217 -2.66 27.08 6.93
N TRP A 218 -3.98 27.28 6.93
CA TRP A 218 -4.96 26.26 7.28
C TRP A 218 -4.92 25.05 6.34
N ARG A 219 -4.55 25.23 5.05
CA ARG A 219 -4.43 24.14 4.09
C ARG A 219 -3.29 23.20 4.47
N VAL A 220 -2.15 23.78 4.88
CA VAL A 220 -0.99 23.02 5.34
C VAL A 220 -1.34 22.26 6.63
N LYS A 221 -2.04 22.91 7.58
CA LYS A 221 -2.52 22.22 8.80
C LYS A 221 -3.45 21.05 8.48
N GLN A 222 -4.31 21.19 7.47
CA GLN A 222 -5.21 20.11 7.04
C GLN A 222 -4.44 18.90 6.52
N GLU A 223 -3.33 19.10 5.80
CA GLU A 223 -2.44 18.00 5.44
C GLU A 223 -1.77 17.39 6.68
N GLY A 224 -1.34 18.20 7.65
CA GLY A 224 -0.83 17.71 8.93
C GLY A 224 -1.83 16.84 9.70
N GLU A 225 -3.12 17.17 9.68
CA GLU A 225 -4.18 16.34 10.27
C GLU A 225 -4.35 15.01 9.52
N ARG A 226 -4.22 14.99 8.18
CA ARG A 226 -4.23 13.75 7.40
C ARG A 226 -3.01 12.89 7.69
N GLU A 227 -1.83 13.51 7.79
CA GLU A 227 -0.61 12.81 8.17
C GLU A 227 -0.73 12.18 9.56
N ALA A 228 -1.40 12.86 10.50
CA ALA A 228 -1.68 12.34 11.84
C ALA A 228 -2.55 11.08 11.81
N ILE A 229 -3.55 11.04 10.94
CA ILE A 229 -4.44 9.88 10.78
C ILE A 229 -3.68 8.71 10.14
N ASN A 230 -2.89 9.00 9.10
CA ASN A 230 -2.29 7.96 8.25
C ASN A 230 -1.02 7.37 8.85
N THR A 231 -0.19 8.19 9.50
CA THR A 231 1.15 7.78 9.96
C THR A 231 1.11 6.62 10.93
N PRO A 232 0.26 6.60 11.98
CA PRO A 232 0.22 5.47 12.91
C PRO A 232 -0.10 4.15 12.20
N ILE A 233 -1.05 4.17 11.26
CA ILE A 233 -1.44 2.99 10.47
C ILE A 233 -0.30 2.55 9.55
N GLN A 234 0.19 3.45 8.70
CA GLN A 234 1.23 3.13 7.70
C GLN A 234 2.55 2.73 8.33
N GLY A 235 2.91 3.37 9.45
CA GLY A 235 4.11 3.07 10.20
C GLY A 235 4.02 1.71 10.88
N ALA A 236 2.90 1.42 11.56
CA ALA A 236 2.69 0.09 12.16
C ALA A 236 2.64 -1.01 11.10
N ALA A 237 2.01 -0.79 9.94
CA ALA A 237 2.06 -1.71 8.80
C ALA A 237 3.50 -1.98 8.35
N GLY A 238 4.32 -0.94 8.22
CA GLY A 238 5.74 -1.09 7.88
C GLY A 238 6.53 -1.87 8.94
N GLU A 239 6.16 -1.76 10.21
CA GLU A 239 6.81 -2.48 11.31
C GLU A 239 6.39 -3.94 11.39
N VAL A 240 5.12 -4.27 11.12
CA VAL A 240 4.66 -5.65 10.96
C VAL A 240 5.51 -6.38 9.92
N VAL A 241 5.70 -5.77 8.73
CA VAL A 241 6.53 -6.36 7.67
C VAL A 241 7.98 -6.52 8.13
N LYS A 242 8.56 -5.51 8.79
CA LYS A 242 9.94 -5.56 9.28
C LYS A 242 10.16 -6.62 10.35
N LEU A 243 9.24 -6.77 11.29
CA LEU A 243 9.29 -7.79 12.32
C LEU A 243 9.23 -9.18 11.70
N ALA A 244 8.37 -9.40 10.71
CA ALA A 244 8.34 -10.64 9.94
C ALA A 244 9.67 -10.90 9.22
N MET A 245 10.26 -9.90 8.57
CA MET A 245 11.56 -10.04 7.91
C MET A 245 12.68 -10.43 8.90
N ILE A 246 12.70 -9.81 10.09
CA ILE A 246 13.67 -10.11 11.14
C ILE A 246 13.50 -11.56 11.63
N ASP A 247 12.27 -11.97 11.92
CA ASP A 247 11.97 -13.33 12.38
C ASP A 247 12.38 -14.38 11.35
N LEU A 248 11.96 -14.19 10.09
CA LEU A 248 12.28 -15.08 8.97
C LEU A 248 13.79 -15.16 8.72
N HIS A 249 14.51 -14.05 8.83
CA HIS A 249 15.96 -14.01 8.64
C HIS A 249 16.70 -14.76 9.76
N TYR A 250 16.45 -14.39 11.03
CA TYR A 250 17.24 -14.93 12.13
C TYR A 250 16.90 -16.37 12.49
N LYS A 251 15.64 -16.79 12.36
CA LYS A 251 15.24 -18.16 12.72
C LYS A 251 15.43 -19.16 11.58
N PHE A 252 15.26 -18.72 10.32
CA PHE A 252 15.20 -19.63 9.18
C PHE A 252 16.20 -19.31 8.07
N SER A 253 16.97 -18.23 8.18
CA SER A 253 17.86 -17.77 7.10
C SER A 253 17.12 -17.67 5.77
N ALA A 254 15.87 -17.18 5.81
CA ALA A 254 14.99 -17.10 4.66
C ALA A 254 15.67 -16.40 3.47
N PRO A 255 15.63 -16.97 2.25
CA PRO A 255 16.29 -16.41 1.07
C PRO A 255 15.48 -15.26 0.46
N LEU A 256 15.25 -14.22 1.27
CA LEU A 256 14.54 -13.01 0.90
C LEU A 256 15.38 -12.19 -0.09
N LEU A 257 14.77 -11.84 -1.23
CA LEU A 257 15.37 -10.99 -2.26
C LEU A 257 14.94 -9.53 -2.15
N LEU A 258 13.62 -9.28 -2.07
CA LEU A 258 13.05 -7.94 -2.13
C LEU A 258 11.90 -7.76 -1.15
N GLN A 259 11.79 -6.56 -0.59
CA GLN A 259 10.60 -6.09 0.11
C GLN A 259 9.95 -4.95 -0.68
N VAL A 260 8.67 -5.10 -1.01
CA VAL A 260 7.91 -4.15 -1.83
C VAL A 260 6.61 -3.80 -1.14
N HIS A 261 6.65 -2.74 -0.33
CA HIS A 261 5.53 -2.33 0.51
C HIS A 261 5.08 -3.44 1.49
N ASP A 262 3.95 -4.07 1.23
CA ASP A 262 3.36 -5.21 1.95
C ASP A 262 3.79 -6.57 1.39
N GLU A 263 4.68 -6.59 0.40
CA GLU A 263 5.10 -7.79 -0.30
C GLU A 263 6.55 -8.20 0.04
N LEU A 264 6.79 -9.50 0.15
CA LEU A 264 8.11 -10.12 0.29
C LEU A 264 8.35 -11.12 -0.84
N LEU A 265 9.48 -11.01 -1.52
CA LEU A 265 9.88 -11.88 -2.63
C LEU A 265 11.07 -12.74 -2.22
N PHE A 266 10.93 -14.06 -2.34
CA PHE A 266 11.95 -15.05 -2.02
C PHE A 266 12.38 -15.82 -3.27
N GLU A 267 13.59 -16.37 -3.26
CA GLU A 267 14.08 -17.27 -4.31
C GLU A 267 14.54 -18.60 -3.70
N VAL A 268 13.84 -19.67 -4.03
CA VAL A 268 14.01 -21.00 -3.42
C VAL A 268 14.22 -22.07 -4.49
N ALA A 269 14.78 -23.22 -4.13
CA ALA A 269 14.93 -24.33 -5.06
C ALA A 269 13.56 -24.79 -5.57
N GLU A 270 13.45 -25.12 -6.86
CA GLU A 270 12.17 -25.46 -7.50
C GLU A 270 11.45 -26.61 -6.80
N LYS A 271 12.20 -27.62 -6.36
CA LYS A 271 11.68 -28.78 -5.63
C LYS A 271 11.05 -28.44 -4.27
N ASP A 272 11.48 -27.35 -3.63
CA ASP A 272 11.07 -26.98 -2.26
C ASP A 272 10.04 -25.83 -2.28
N ALA A 273 9.75 -25.25 -3.45
CA ALA A 273 8.99 -24.00 -3.57
C ALA A 273 7.57 -24.09 -3.03
N LEU A 274 6.87 -25.21 -3.27
CA LEU A 274 5.49 -25.40 -2.80
C LEU A 274 5.41 -25.54 -1.29
N GLU A 275 6.29 -26.36 -0.70
CA GLU A 275 6.36 -26.54 0.75
C GLU A 275 6.72 -25.22 1.44
N TYR A 276 7.72 -24.51 0.93
CA TYR A 276 8.12 -23.20 1.45
C TYR A 276 6.98 -22.18 1.39
N ALA A 277 6.19 -22.19 0.31
CA ALA A 277 5.06 -21.29 0.14
C ALA A 277 3.91 -21.59 1.13
N HIS A 278 3.58 -22.86 1.38
CA HIS A 278 2.62 -23.24 2.42
C HIS A 278 3.12 -22.88 3.81
N TRP A 279 4.39 -23.15 4.11
CA TRP A 279 5.00 -22.75 5.38
C TRP A 279 4.90 -21.25 5.61
N LEU A 280 5.23 -20.42 4.62
CA LEU A 280 5.06 -18.96 4.73
C LEU A 280 3.61 -18.55 4.97
N LYS A 281 2.66 -19.17 4.26
CA LYS A 281 1.23 -18.89 4.37
C LYS A 281 0.69 -19.15 5.78
N ASP A 282 1.19 -20.19 6.44
CA ASP A 282 0.75 -20.58 7.78
C ASP A 282 1.54 -19.87 8.88
N TYR A 283 2.86 -19.73 8.71
CA TYR A 283 3.75 -19.23 9.75
C TYR A 283 3.73 -17.70 9.88
N VAL A 284 3.68 -16.97 8.76
CA VAL A 284 3.75 -15.49 8.80
C VAL A 284 2.59 -14.89 9.61
N PRO A 285 1.32 -15.29 9.41
CA PRO A 285 0.22 -14.78 10.23
C PRO A 285 0.37 -15.03 11.73
N ILE A 286 1.07 -16.09 12.14
CA ILE A 286 1.31 -16.42 13.57
C ILE A 286 2.30 -15.46 14.21
N ILE A 287 3.34 -15.06 13.48
CA ILE A 287 4.39 -14.15 13.99
C ILE A 287 4.04 -12.68 13.83
N THR A 288 2.99 -12.37 13.05
CA THR A 288 2.48 -11.02 12.88
C THR A 288 1.09 -10.91 13.49
N GLU A 289 1.03 -10.30 14.66
CA GLU A 289 -0.19 -10.11 15.43
C GLU A 289 -0.17 -8.74 16.12
N ILE A 290 -1.32 -8.06 16.14
CA ILE A 290 -1.55 -6.84 16.93
C ILE A 290 -2.90 -6.99 17.63
N ASN A 291 -2.91 -6.85 18.97
CA ASN A 291 -4.11 -6.93 19.80
C ASN A 291 -5.02 -8.14 19.52
N GLY A 292 -4.44 -9.33 19.40
CA GLY A 292 -5.12 -10.59 19.10
C GLY A 292 -5.49 -10.80 17.63
N ILE A 293 -5.12 -9.88 16.73
CA ILE A 293 -5.48 -9.95 15.30
C ILE A 293 -4.28 -10.36 14.47
N CYS A 294 -4.36 -11.54 13.85
CA CYS A 294 -3.36 -12.07 12.93
C CYS A 294 -3.47 -11.41 11.55
N PHE A 295 -2.36 -11.36 10.82
CA PHE A 295 -2.29 -10.73 9.50
C PHE A 295 -2.22 -11.77 8.38
N PRO A 296 -3.36 -12.12 7.73
CA PRO A 296 -3.37 -13.06 6.62
C PRO A 296 -2.53 -12.60 5.43
N VAL A 297 -1.98 -13.58 4.72
CA VAL A 297 -1.17 -13.39 3.52
C VAL A 297 -1.71 -14.20 2.34
N SER A 298 -1.48 -13.74 1.13
CA SER A 298 -1.47 -14.58 -0.07
C SER A 298 -0.03 -14.99 -0.36
N VAL A 299 0.15 -16.22 -0.86
CA VAL A 299 1.47 -16.70 -1.28
C VAL A 299 1.34 -17.32 -2.66
N GLY A 300 2.25 -16.99 -3.57
CA GLY A 300 2.23 -17.55 -4.92
C GLY A 300 3.62 -17.84 -5.47
N ILE A 301 3.68 -18.69 -6.50
CA ILE A 301 4.93 -19.29 -7.01
C ILE A 301 5.03 -19.10 -8.52
N GLY A 302 6.21 -18.70 -9.00
CA GLY A 302 6.42 -18.48 -10.44
C GLY A 302 7.86 -18.57 -10.87
N LYS A 303 8.07 -18.69 -12.20
CA LYS A 303 9.41 -18.56 -12.79
C LYS A 303 9.86 -17.11 -12.85
N ASN A 304 8.91 -16.18 -12.89
CA ASN A 304 9.11 -14.75 -12.80
C ASN A 304 8.14 -14.13 -11.80
N TRP A 305 8.40 -12.87 -11.45
CA TRP A 305 7.65 -12.16 -10.42
C TRP A 305 6.17 -12.02 -10.79
N TYR A 306 5.86 -11.76 -12.07
CA TYR A 306 4.49 -11.67 -12.55
C TYR A 306 3.70 -12.98 -12.36
N GLU A 307 4.28 -14.12 -12.75
CA GLU A 307 3.67 -15.44 -12.54
C GLU A 307 3.46 -15.72 -11.06
N ALA A 308 4.46 -15.44 -10.21
CA ALA A 308 4.36 -15.67 -8.78
C ALA A 308 3.22 -14.88 -8.13
N LYS A 309 2.92 -13.67 -8.63
CA LYS A 309 1.75 -12.89 -8.20
C LYS A 309 0.41 -13.45 -8.65
N LYS A 310 0.37 -14.16 -9.79
CA LYS A 310 -0.87 -14.71 -10.36
C LYS A 310 -1.19 -16.12 -9.88
N ASN A 311 -0.17 -16.90 -9.58
CA ASN A 311 -0.30 -18.29 -9.18
C ASN A 311 -0.33 -18.41 -7.66
N GLU A 312 -1.34 -17.82 -7.02
CA GLU A 312 -1.58 -17.98 -5.58
C GLU A 312 -1.89 -19.45 -5.26
N ILE A 313 -1.25 -19.98 -4.23
CA ILE A 313 -1.49 -21.34 -3.75
C ILE A 313 -2.81 -21.39 -2.96
N GLN A 314 -3.56 -22.48 -3.14
CA GLN A 314 -4.82 -22.69 -2.42
C GLN A 314 -4.63 -22.94 -0.93
#